data_AF-A0A429I556-F1
#
_entry.id   AF-A0A429I556-F1
#
_cell.length_a   1.000
_cell.length_b   1.000
_cell.length_c   1.000
_cell.angle_alpha   90.00
_cell.angle_beta   90.00
_cell.angle_gamma   90.00
#
_symmetry.space_group_name_H-M   'P 1'
#
loop_
_entity.id
_entity.type
_entity.pdbx_description
1 polymer ?
#
loop_
_entity_poly.entity_id
_entity_poly.type
_entity_poly.pdbx_seq_one_letter_code
_entity_poly.pdbx_strand_id
1 'polypeptide(L)'
;MATSRLLRTAGTVLTATALLISGCSSGSPSSGAAASRNPASGGTASAGTAPAPATSTLKPLPTAVPAALRPYYDQKLTWRECGVVGFECTTMKAPLDYEHPGAATDLKLAVSRKKATGPGDRLGSLMVNPGGPGGSAIDYLQQYAPQPEAVRARYDMVAMDPRGVARSEPVTCLSNAQMDDFTRVDQTPDDDAEADRLTSAFRTFAQGCLRRSGARLGHVSTAESARDMDILRAVLGDEKLTYVGASYGTFLGATYAGLFPSRVGRLVLDGAMDPALPARTMNRDQTAGFNTAFTAFAKDCAKQRDCPLGTGGPEEAGRRLSALFKKLDAHPAPTGGPRALTESLATSGVTAAMYDEGAWPVLREYLAEAQKGDGRGLLALSDSYYERDPDGTYANQMFANPAVNCLDLPGAFSSPDEVRAALPAFRKASPVFGESFAWAALNCAYWPVKPTGAAHRITARGAAPILVVGTTRDPATPYPWARSLAAQLSSATLLTYDGDGHTAYGRGSDCIDTAINTYLLESTPPPPDKTCT
;
A
#
# COMPACT_ATOMS: atom_id res chain seq x y z
N MET A 1 -1.56 -28.35 -31.22
CA MET A 1 -0.48 -29.09 -30.53
C MET A 1 0.33 -28.05 -29.74
N ALA A 2 0.56 -28.10 -28.45
CA ALA A 2 0.10 -28.96 -27.37
C ALA A 2 0.28 -28.16 -26.06
N THR A 3 -0.81 -28.07 -25.28
CA THR A 3 -0.85 -28.22 -23.81
C THR A 3 0.43 -28.03 -23.00
N SER A 4 0.51 -26.92 -22.25
CA SER A 4 1.33 -26.81 -21.03
C SER A 4 0.83 -25.64 -20.15
N ARG A 5 -0.33 -25.81 -19.51
CA ARG A 5 -0.82 -24.93 -18.41
C ARG A 5 -1.56 -25.69 -17.31
N LEU A 6 -1.37 -26.99 -17.23
CA LEU A 6 -1.99 -27.85 -16.22
C LEU A 6 -0.89 -28.56 -15.45
N LEU A 7 -0.48 -27.93 -14.35
CA LEU A 7 0.15 -28.47 -13.13
C LEU A 7 0.77 -27.30 -12.36
N ARG A 8 -0.10 -26.42 -11.83
CA ARG A 8 0.24 -25.65 -10.63
C ARG A 8 -0.39 -26.42 -9.48
N THR A 9 0.41 -27.25 -8.83
CA THR A 9 0.19 -27.67 -7.44
C THR A 9 -0.12 -26.42 -6.62
N ALA A 10 -1.04 -26.55 -5.67
CA ALA A 10 -1.44 -25.50 -4.75
C ALA A 10 -0.21 -24.85 -4.11
N GLY A 11 0.21 -23.73 -4.66
CA GLY A 11 1.24 -22.86 -4.16
C GLY A 11 0.62 -21.47 -4.17
N THR A 12 0.45 -20.91 -2.99
CA THR A 12 0.03 -19.53 -2.77
C THR A 12 0.93 -18.64 -3.63
N VAL A 13 0.37 -18.04 -4.69
CA VAL A 13 1.09 -17.01 -5.43
C VAL A 13 1.10 -15.79 -4.51
N LEU A 14 2.25 -15.54 -3.89
CA LEU A 14 2.52 -14.35 -3.10
C LEU A 14 2.36 -13.13 -4.01
N THR A 15 1.20 -12.50 -4.01
CA THR A 15 1.10 -11.09 -4.41
C THR A 15 1.58 -10.26 -3.23
N ALA A 16 2.90 -10.06 -3.15
CA ALA A 16 3.47 -9.06 -2.25
C ALA A 16 3.02 -7.68 -2.76
N THR A 17 1.89 -7.20 -2.24
CA THR A 17 1.45 -5.83 -2.50
C THR A 17 2.39 -4.88 -1.77
N ALA A 18 3.37 -4.34 -2.50
CA ALA A 18 4.41 -3.49 -1.94
C ALA A 18 3.86 -2.11 -1.58
N LEU A 19 3.83 -1.80 -0.27
CA LEU A 19 3.74 -0.44 0.23
C LEU A 19 5.11 0.22 0.10
N LEU A 20 5.29 1.13 -0.87
CA LEU A 20 6.47 1.99 -0.93
C LEU A 20 6.28 3.24 -0.04
N ILE A 21 7.38 3.61 0.58
CA ILE A 21 7.55 4.63 1.61
C ILE A 21 7.79 5.98 0.90
N SER A 22 6.98 7.02 1.14
CA SER A 22 7.08 8.26 0.33
C SER A 22 7.02 9.61 1.07
N GLY A 23 7.89 10.60 0.70
CA GLY A 23 8.13 11.83 1.50
C GLY A 23 8.42 13.28 0.94
N CYS A 24 8.01 14.44 1.56
CA CYS A 24 8.08 15.89 1.17
C CYS A 24 8.14 16.89 2.37
N SER A 25 8.27 18.21 2.11
CA SER A 25 8.50 19.30 3.07
C SER A 25 7.80 20.62 2.68
N SER A 26 7.93 21.66 3.50
CA SER A 26 7.38 23.01 3.32
C SER A 26 8.49 24.08 3.30
N GLY A 27 8.51 24.92 2.26
CA GLY A 27 9.38 26.09 2.14
C GLY A 27 8.55 27.36 1.97
N SER A 28 8.70 28.31 2.90
CA SER A 28 8.15 29.66 2.78
C SER A 28 9.14 30.60 2.09
N PRO A 29 8.68 31.60 1.30
CA PRO A 29 9.56 32.52 0.59
C PRO A 29 10.07 33.62 1.52
N SER A 30 11.38 33.87 1.50
CA SER A 30 12.03 35.02 2.15
C SER A 30 11.91 36.26 1.25
N SER A 31 11.21 37.30 1.71
CA SER A 31 11.33 38.67 1.21
C SER A 31 12.18 39.50 2.19
N GLY A 32 13.06 40.33 1.64
CA GLY A 32 14.08 41.06 2.39
C GLY A 32 13.71 42.49 2.79
N ALA A 33 14.65 43.03 3.56
CA ALA A 33 15.02 44.44 3.79
C ALA A 33 14.50 45.17 5.05
N ALA A 34 15.52 45.67 5.77
CA ALA A 34 15.66 46.99 6.42
C ALA A 34 15.81 46.98 7.94
N ALA A 35 16.98 47.46 8.35
CA ALA A 35 17.45 47.63 9.71
C ALA A 35 16.75 48.79 10.45
N SER A 36 16.60 48.65 11.77
CA SER A 36 16.68 49.77 12.73
C SER A 36 16.98 49.23 14.13
N ARG A 37 17.98 49.84 14.78
CA ARG A 37 18.43 49.55 16.15
C ARG A 37 17.61 50.35 17.16
N ASN A 38 17.20 49.74 18.27
CA ASN A 38 17.31 50.33 19.62
C ASN A 38 17.10 49.27 20.73
N PRO A 39 17.69 49.45 21.93
CA PRO A 39 17.86 48.37 22.91
C PRO A 39 16.88 48.41 24.10
N ALA A 40 16.78 47.23 24.73
CA ALA A 40 16.50 46.94 26.14
C ALA A 40 15.10 47.23 26.74
N SER A 41 14.41 46.13 27.09
CA SER A 41 13.85 45.94 28.44
C SER A 41 13.43 44.48 28.63
N GLY A 42 13.89 43.86 29.72
CA GLY A 42 13.65 42.45 30.05
C GLY A 42 12.19 42.14 30.33
N GLY A 43 11.76 40.96 29.85
CA GLY A 43 10.49 40.34 30.17
C GLY A 43 10.66 38.83 30.03
N THR A 44 10.49 38.12 31.14
CA THR A 44 10.48 36.65 31.24
C THR A 44 9.47 36.06 30.26
N ALA A 45 9.98 35.44 29.19
CA ALA A 45 9.15 34.71 28.24
C ALA A 45 8.69 33.38 28.87
N SER A 46 7.42 33.36 29.28
CA SER A 46 6.68 32.12 29.51
C SER A 46 6.74 31.30 28.22
N ALA A 47 7.25 30.07 28.29
CA ALA A 47 7.26 29.13 27.19
C ALA A 47 5.82 28.92 26.71
N GLY A 48 5.45 29.58 25.63
CA GLY A 48 4.19 29.35 24.93
C GLY A 48 4.25 27.96 24.32
N THR A 49 3.49 27.03 24.89
CA THR A 49 3.15 25.76 24.27
C THR A 49 2.65 26.06 22.86
N ALA A 50 3.41 25.66 21.84
CA ALA A 50 2.95 25.72 20.47
C ALA A 50 1.60 24.99 20.40
N PRO A 51 0.54 25.56 19.80
CA PRO A 51 -0.71 24.86 19.65
C PRO A 51 -0.44 23.57 18.86
N ALA A 52 -0.80 22.42 19.41
CA ALA A 52 -0.83 21.19 18.64
C ALA A 52 -1.65 21.45 17.36
N PRO A 53 -1.17 21.05 16.17
CA PRO A 53 -1.92 21.29 14.94
C PRO A 53 -3.29 20.61 15.09
N ALA A 54 -4.35 21.42 15.03
CA ALA A 54 -5.71 20.91 15.04
C ALA A 54 -5.84 19.89 13.91
N THR A 55 -6.01 18.61 14.26
CA THR A 55 -6.05 17.53 13.27
C THR A 55 -7.31 17.72 12.42
N SER A 56 -7.14 18.11 11.16
CA SER A 56 -8.26 18.27 10.24
C SER A 56 -9.06 16.97 10.15
N THR A 57 -10.38 17.06 10.10
CA THR A 57 -11.26 15.90 9.94
C THR A 57 -11.87 15.93 8.54
N LEU A 58 -11.87 14.79 7.85
CA LEU A 58 -12.50 14.66 6.54
C LEU A 58 -14.00 14.95 6.64
N LYS A 59 -14.50 15.83 5.78
CA LYS A 59 -15.91 16.23 5.74
C LYS A 59 -16.69 15.37 4.74
N PRO A 60 -17.93 14.95 5.08
CA PRO A 60 -18.79 14.25 4.14
C PRO A 60 -19.20 15.16 2.98
N LEU A 61 -19.39 14.56 1.81
CA LEU A 61 -19.98 15.23 0.66
C LEU A 61 -21.51 15.31 0.80
N PRO A 62 -22.18 16.24 0.10
CA PRO A 62 -23.65 16.27 0.05
C PRO A 62 -24.22 14.94 -0.47
N THR A 63 -25.32 14.47 0.11
CA THR A 63 -25.97 13.21 -0.29
C THR A 63 -26.50 13.25 -1.71
N ALA A 64 -26.92 14.42 -2.21
CA ALA A 64 -27.42 14.58 -3.56
C ALA A 64 -26.26 14.61 -4.58
N VAL A 65 -26.37 13.82 -5.64
CA VAL A 65 -25.40 13.81 -6.74
C VAL A 65 -25.49 15.13 -7.53
N PRO A 66 -24.40 15.90 -7.67
CA PRO A 66 -24.38 17.11 -8.48
C PRO A 66 -24.86 16.84 -9.91
N ALA A 67 -25.58 17.80 -10.50
CA ALA A 67 -26.16 17.64 -11.85
C ALA A 67 -25.10 17.29 -12.91
N ALA A 68 -23.91 17.89 -12.83
CA ALA A 68 -22.80 17.63 -13.73
C ALA A 68 -22.24 16.20 -13.65
N LEU A 69 -22.47 15.48 -12.54
CA LEU A 69 -22.01 14.10 -12.36
C LEU A 69 -23.08 13.06 -12.71
N ARG A 70 -24.36 13.45 -12.86
CA ARG A 70 -25.46 12.51 -13.17
C ARG A 70 -25.20 11.59 -14.36
N PRO A 71 -24.62 12.06 -15.50
CA PRO A 71 -24.33 11.18 -16.62
C PRO A 71 -23.43 9.97 -16.26
N TYR A 72 -22.54 10.11 -15.28
CA TYR A 72 -21.71 9.01 -14.80
C TYR A 72 -22.48 8.05 -13.90
N TYR A 73 -23.44 8.52 -13.10
CA TYR A 73 -24.26 7.66 -12.22
C TYR A 73 -25.35 6.91 -12.99
N ASP A 74 -25.84 7.48 -14.09
CA ASP A 74 -26.93 6.91 -14.89
C ASP A 74 -26.44 5.97 -16.01
N GLN A 75 -25.11 5.85 -16.19
CA GLN A 75 -24.52 5.04 -17.25
C GLN A 75 -24.90 3.55 -17.12
N LYS A 76 -24.98 2.86 -18.26
CA LYS A 76 -25.24 1.42 -18.32
C LYS A 76 -23.97 0.68 -18.71
N LEU A 77 -23.58 -0.31 -17.89
CA LEU A 77 -22.41 -1.12 -18.13
C LEU A 77 -22.76 -2.27 -19.08
N THR A 78 -22.00 -2.39 -20.17
CA THR A 78 -22.06 -3.53 -21.09
C THR A 78 -20.99 -4.53 -20.69
N TRP A 79 -21.42 -5.70 -20.22
CA TRP A 79 -20.54 -6.77 -19.75
C TRP A 79 -20.15 -7.71 -20.89
N ARG A 80 -18.91 -8.20 -20.86
CA ARG A 80 -18.35 -9.19 -21.78
C ARG A 80 -17.52 -10.21 -21.02
N GLU A 81 -17.25 -11.37 -21.61
CA GLU A 81 -16.30 -12.34 -21.03
C GLU A 81 -14.88 -11.72 -20.91
N CYS A 82 -14.19 -11.99 -19.79
CA CYS A 82 -12.84 -11.48 -19.52
C CYS A 82 -11.71 -12.32 -20.15
N GLY A 83 -12.02 -13.52 -20.67
CA GLY A 83 -11.01 -14.54 -20.99
C GLY A 83 -10.56 -15.37 -19.79
N VAL A 84 -11.17 -15.15 -18.62
CA VAL A 84 -11.03 -15.99 -17.41
C VAL A 84 -12.41 -16.55 -17.07
N VAL A 85 -12.49 -17.87 -16.91
CA VAL A 85 -13.78 -18.59 -16.78
C VAL A 85 -14.59 -18.06 -15.60
N GLY A 86 -15.83 -17.65 -15.89
CA GLY A 86 -16.80 -17.15 -14.90
C GLY A 86 -16.58 -15.70 -14.48
N PHE A 87 -15.70 -14.94 -15.15
CA PHE A 87 -15.52 -13.51 -14.94
C PHE A 87 -16.02 -12.70 -16.13
N GLU A 88 -16.80 -11.67 -15.82
CA GLU A 88 -17.26 -10.66 -16.76
C GLU A 88 -16.49 -9.36 -16.56
N CYS A 89 -16.19 -8.67 -17.66
CA CYS A 89 -15.43 -7.44 -17.71
C CYS A 89 -16.26 -6.34 -18.36
N THR A 90 -16.03 -5.11 -17.94
CA THR A 90 -16.63 -3.92 -18.55
C THR A 90 -15.71 -2.72 -18.37
N THR A 91 -16.14 -1.58 -18.90
CA THR A 91 -15.44 -0.31 -18.77
C THR A 91 -16.44 0.74 -18.28
N MET A 92 -16.15 1.32 -17.12
CA MET A 92 -16.93 2.40 -16.53
C MET A 92 -16.27 3.74 -16.86
N LYS A 93 -17.08 4.76 -17.15
CA LYS A 93 -16.59 6.13 -17.31
C LYS A 93 -16.60 6.86 -15.97
N ALA A 94 -15.57 7.65 -15.72
CA ALA A 94 -15.50 8.60 -14.61
C ALA A 94 -14.85 9.91 -15.08
N PRO A 95 -15.16 11.07 -14.46
CA PRO A 95 -14.45 12.29 -14.79
C PRO A 95 -12.98 12.20 -14.35
N LEU A 96 -12.08 12.79 -15.16
CA LEU A 96 -10.70 13.01 -14.75
C LEU A 96 -10.66 13.90 -13.51
N ASP A 97 -11.26 15.08 -13.62
CA ASP A 97 -11.41 16.07 -12.55
C ASP A 97 -12.89 16.14 -12.11
N TYR A 98 -13.17 15.83 -10.85
CA TYR A 98 -14.51 15.91 -10.28
C TYR A 98 -15.01 17.34 -10.04
N GLU A 99 -14.12 18.33 -9.97
CA GLU A 99 -14.48 19.75 -9.85
C GLU A 99 -14.85 20.34 -11.23
N HIS A 100 -14.25 19.81 -12.29
CA HIS A 100 -14.48 20.22 -13.68
C HIS A 100 -14.81 19.02 -14.59
N PRO A 101 -15.94 18.32 -14.37
CA PRO A 101 -16.30 17.15 -15.15
C PRO A 101 -16.53 17.51 -16.63
N GLY A 102 -15.95 16.72 -17.54
CA GLY A 102 -16.03 16.96 -18.97
C GLY A 102 -15.84 15.69 -19.79
N ALA A 103 -16.79 15.41 -20.68
CA ALA A 103 -16.82 14.19 -21.49
C ALA A 103 -15.58 13.98 -22.38
N ALA A 104 -14.91 15.07 -22.77
CA ALA A 104 -13.69 15.02 -23.58
C ALA A 104 -12.47 14.48 -22.82
N THR A 105 -12.53 14.47 -21.49
CA THR A 105 -11.45 14.06 -20.59
C THR A 105 -11.84 12.85 -19.73
N ASP A 106 -12.94 12.17 -20.04
CA ASP A 106 -13.40 11.01 -19.27
C ASP A 106 -12.33 9.92 -19.18
N LEU A 107 -12.11 9.43 -17.97
CA LEU A 107 -11.33 8.23 -17.71
C LEU A 107 -12.15 6.98 -18.04
N LYS A 108 -11.43 5.94 -18.49
CA LYS A 108 -11.97 4.59 -18.70
C LYS A 108 -11.44 3.68 -17.62
N LEU A 109 -12.30 3.32 -16.68
CA LEU A 109 -11.95 2.47 -15.55
C LEU A 109 -12.36 1.03 -15.86
N ALA A 110 -11.40 0.12 -15.77
CA ALA A 110 -11.63 -1.31 -15.94
C ALA A 110 -12.34 -1.87 -14.71
N VAL A 111 -13.42 -2.62 -14.95
CA VAL A 111 -14.19 -3.29 -13.92
C VAL A 111 -14.34 -4.75 -14.29
N SER A 112 -14.16 -5.64 -13.32
CA SER A 112 -14.46 -7.07 -13.46
C SER A 112 -15.41 -7.52 -12.37
N ARG A 113 -16.27 -8.49 -12.69
CA ARG A 113 -17.12 -9.16 -11.71
C ARG A 113 -17.16 -10.67 -11.91
N LYS A 114 -17.41 -11.37 -10.83
CA LYS A 114 -17.83 -12.78 -10.81
C LYS A 114 -19.18 -12.86 -10.12
N LYS A 115 -20.20 -13.30 -10.86
CA LYS A 115 -21.56 -13.37 -10.34
C LYS A 115 -21.68 -14.39 -9.20
N ALA A 116 -22.58 -14.12 -8.27
CA ALA A 116 -22.99 -15.10 -7.28
C ALA A 116 -23.56 -16.35 -7.98
N THR A 117 -23.17 -17.54 -7.55
CA THR A 117 -23.68 -18.81 -8.11
C THR A 117 -24.13 -19.81 -7.05
N GLY A 118 -24.17 -19.41 -5.78
CA GLY A 118 -24.50 -20.30 -4.67
C GLY A 118 -25.98 -20.24 -4.29
N PRO A 119 -26.41 -21.07 -3.32
CA PRO A 119 -27.78 -21.09 -2.86
C PRO A 119 -28.15 -19.82 -2.07
N GLY A 120 -29.43 -19.43 -2.14
CA GLY A 120 -30.00 -18.28 -1.42
C GLY A 120 -30.06 -16.99 -2.25
N ASP A 121 -30.70 -15.96 -1.69
CA ASP A 121 -30.90 -14.69 -2.39
C ASP A 121 -29.62 -13.86 -2.47
N ARG A 122 -29.37 -13.25 -3.63
CA ARG A 122 -28.27 -12.30 -3.83
C ARG A 122 -28.41 -11.10 -2.88
N LEU A 123 -27.34 -10.80 -2.14
CA LEU A 123 -27.27 -9.68 -1.19
C LEU A 123 -26.79 -8.35 -1.82
N GLY A 124 -26.10 -8.41 -2.97
CA GLY A 124 -25.56 -7.22 -3.64
C GLY A 124 -24.22 -7.53 -4.32
N SER A 125 -23.41 -6.50 -4.53
CA SER A 125 -22.00 -6.64 -4.93
C SER A 125 -21.05 -6.46 -3.73
N LEU A 126 -20.05 -7.34 -3.64
CA LEU A 126 -18.92 -7.20 -2.72
C LEU A 126 -17.72 -6.70 -3.50
N MET A 127 -17.34 -5.43 -3.28
CA MET A 127 -16.18 -4.83 -3.91
C MET A 127 -14.90 -5.19 -3.16
N VAL A 128 -13.83 -5.56 -3.86
CA VAL A 128 -12.54 -5.90 -3.24
C VAL A 128 -11.40 -4.99 -3.74
N ASN A 129 -10.41 -4.73 -2.89
CA ASN A 129 -9.19 -4.01 -3.27
C ASN A 129 -7.98 -4.52 -2.46
N PRO A 130 -6.85 -4.85 -3.12
CA PRO A 130 -5.65 -5.39 -2.45
C PRO A 130 -4.81 -4.32 -1.74
N GLY A 131 -5.01 -3.05 -2.07
CA GLY A 131 -4.14 -1.97 -1.62
C GLY A 131 -2.98 -1.67 -2.59
N GLY A 132 -1.78 -1.50 -2.02
CA GLY A 132 -0.60 -0.98 -2.69
C GLY A 132 -0.19 0.37 -2.09
N PRO A 133 -0.73 1.51 -2.58
CA PRO A 133 -1.57 1.68 -3.76
C PRO A 133 -0.89 1.20 -5.05
N GLY A 134 -1.68 0.92 -6.09
CA GLY A 134 -1.17 0.48 -7.39
C GLY A 134 -1.35 -1.01 -7.70
N GLY A 135 -1.86 -1.82 -6.75
CA GLY A 135 -2.18 -3.22 -7.02
C GLY A 135 -3.44 -3.35 -7.88
N SER A 136 -3.43 -4.26 -8.85
CA SER A 136 -4.63 -4.54 -9.65
C SER A 136 -5.71 -5.20 -8.80
N ALA A 137 -6.81 -4.50 -8.62
CA ALA A 137 -7.97 -5.04 -7.92
C ALA A 137 -8.64 -6.16 -8.74
N ILE A 138 -8.56 -6.12 -10.08
CA ILE A 138 -9.08 -7.18 -10.94
C ILE A 138 -8.26 -8.46 -10.79
N ASP A 139 -6.92 -8.37 -10.78
CA ASP A 139 -6.08 -9.56 -10.59
C ASP A 139 -6.24 -10.13 -9.17
N TYR A 140 -6.38 -9.25 -8.17
CA TYR A 140 -6.72 -9.64 -6.80
C TYR A 140 -8.07 -10.36 -6.74
N LEU A 141 -9.13 -9.80 -7.36
CA LEU A 141 -10.44 -10.44 -7.43
C LEU A 141 -10.37 -11.84 -8.05
N GLN A 142 -9.57 -12.04 -9.10
CA GLN A 142 -9.46 -13.34 -9.76
C GLN A 142 -8.80 -14.41 -8.88
N GLN A 143 -7.86 -14.00 -8.01
CA GLN A 143 -7.20 -14.85 -7.04
C GLN A 143 -8.07 -15.08 -5.80
N TYR A 144 -8.79 -14.06 -5.36
CA TYR A 144 -9.55 -14.01 -4.11
C TYR A 144 -10.93 -14.64 -4.24
N ALA A 145 -11.64 -14.40 -5.35
CA ALA A 145 -13.03 -14.84 -5.53
C ALA A 145 -13.29 -16.35 -5.37
N PRO A 146 -12.33 -17.29 -5.52
CA PRO A 146 -12.55 -18.69 -5.15
C PRO A 146 -12.89 -18.93 -3.66
N GLN A 147 -12.57 -18.03 -2.74
CA GLN A 147 -12.78 -18.19 -1.28
C GLN A 147 -13.22 -16.89 -0.60
N PRO A 148 -14.05 -16.93 0.47
CA PRO A 148 -14.77 -18.08 1.00
C PRO A 148 -16.10 -18.33 0.28
N GLU A 149 -16.39 -19.61 0.01
CA GLU A 149 -17.55 -20.05 -0.78
C GLU A 149 -18.89 -19.45 -0.30
N ALA A 150 -19.08 -19.35 1.02
CA ALA A 150 -20.30 -18.82 1.60
C ALA A 150 -20.57 -17.35 1.23
N VAL A 151 -19.52 -16.52 1.15
CA VAL A 151 -19.65 -15.11 0.75
C VAL A 151 -19.93 -15.02 -0.75
N ARG A 152 -19.16 -15.76 -1.58
CA ARG A 152 -19.37 -15.83 -3.03
C ARG A 152 -20.75 -16.38 -3.41
N ALA A 153 -21.35 -17.23 -2.57
CA ALA A 153 -22.68 -17.75 -2.80
C ALA A 153 -23.74 -16.65 -2.85
N ARG A 154 -23.52 -15.54 -2.13
CA ARG A 154 -24.53 -14.49 -1.90
C ARG A 154 -24.17 -13.14 -2.52
N TYR A 155 -22.91 -12.91 -2.89
CA TYR A 155 -22.44 -11.65 -3.48
C TYR A 155 -21.93 -11.81 -4.91
N ASP A 156 -22.26 -10.86 -5.78
CA ASP A 156 -21.45 -10.64 -6.97
C ASP A 156 -20.11 -10.05 -6.51
N MET A 157 -19.01 -10.78 -6.67
CA MET A 157 -17.69 -10.27 -6.35
C MET A 157 -17.26 -9.30 -7.44
N VAL A 158 -16.88 -8.07 -7.08
CA VAL A 158 -16.56 -7.01 -8.05
C VAL A 158 -15.22 -6.36 -7.70
N ALA A 159 -14.49 -5.93 -8.71
CA ALA A 159 -13.32 -5.09 -8.54
C ALA A 159 -13.20 -4.07 -9.66
N MET A 160 -12.63 -2.93 -9.30
CA MET A 160 -12.26 -1.86 -10.22
C MET A 160 -10.79 -1.58 -10.03
N ASP A 161 -9.99 -1.71 -11.08
CA ASP A 161 -8.63 -1.18 -11.05
C ASP A 161 -8.74 0.34 -10.84
N PRO A 162 -8.18 0.93 -9.76
CA PRO A 162 -8.28 2.35 -9.51
C PRO A 162 -7.71 3.18 -10.68
N ARG A 163 -8.12 4.44 -10.79
CA ARG A 163 -7.56 5.38 -11.76
C ARG A 163 -6.03 5.39 -11.71
N GLY A 164 -5.38 5.24 -12.87
CA GLY A 164 -3.91 5.16 -12.94
C GLY A 164 -3.31 3.79 -12.66
N VAL A 165 -4.13 2.77 -12.39
CA VAL A 165 -3.69 1.42 -12.00
C VAL A 165 -4.06 0.40 -13.07
N ALA A 166 -3.11 -0.48 -13.40
CA ALA A 166 -3.23 -1.62 -14.29
C ALA A 166 -4.03 -1.33 -15.57
N ARG A 167 -5.29 -1.76 -15.65
CA ARG A 167 -6.12 -1.64 -16.86
C ARG A 167 -6.87 -0.30 -16.96
N SER A 168 -6.79 0.55 -15.93
CA SER A 168 -7.48 1.82 -15.82
C SER A 168 -6.55 3.00 -16.09
N GLU A 169 -6.32 3.33 -17.35
CA GLU A 169 -5.52 4.48 -17.80
C GLU A 169 -4.17 4.60 -17.05
N PRO A 170 -3.32 3.56 -17.11
CA PRO A 170 -2.22 3.36 -16.17
C PRO A 170 -1.20 4.50 -16.15
N VAL A 171 -0.73 4.84 -14.95
CA VAL A 171 0.48 5.66 -14.78
C VAL A 171 1.66 4.86 -15.31
N THR A 172 2.45 5.50 -16.17
CA THR A 172 3.71 4.98 -16.69
C THR A 172 4.81 6.00 -16.47
N CYS A 173 6.02 5.55 -16.12
CA CYS A 173 7.13 6.46 -15.78
C CYS A 173 8.40 6.15 -16.56
N LEU A 174 8.89 4.91 -16.47
CA LEU A 174 10.16 4.46 -17.02
C LEU A 174 9.95 3.28 -17.99
N SER A 175 10.90 3.03 -18.90
CA SER A 175 10.92 1.75 -19.63
C SER A 175 11.37 0.62 -18.71
N ASN A 176 11.17 -0.63 -19.12
CA ASN A 176 11.62 -1.80 -18.35
C ASN A 176 13.12 -1.76 -18.02
N ALA A 177 13.96 -1.40 -19.00
CA ALA A 177 15.41 -1.27 -18.79
C ALA A 177 15.74 -0.12 -17.80
N GLN A 178 15.03 1.00 -17.90
CA GLN A 178 15.19 2.10 -16.95
C GLN A 178 14.71 1.73 -15.54
N MET A 179 13.69 0.86 -15.43
CA MET A 179 13.27 0.30 -14.13
C MET A 179 14.28 -0.67 -13.55
N ASP A 180 14.89 -1.50 -14.38
CA ASP A 180 16.01 -2.35 -13.97
C ASP A 180 17.15 -1.49 -13.39
N ASP A 181 17.49 -0.37 -14.03
CA ASP A 181 18.51 0.56 -13.51
C ASP A 181 18.07 1.22 -12.20
N PHE A 182 16.80 1.65 -12.11
CA PHE A 182 16.24 2.30 -10.92
C PHE A 182 16.24 1.40 -9.69
N THR A 183 15.82 0.13 -9.82
CA THR A 183 15.74 -0.82 -8.70
C THR A 183 17.11 -1.25 -8.16
N ARG A 184 18.17 -1.08 -8.95
CA ARG A 184 19.56 -1.35 -8.53
C ARG A 184 20.24 -0.16 -7.86
N VAL A 185 19.64 1.03 -7.90
CA VAL A 185 20.23 2.20 -7.24
C VAL A 185 20.33 1.93 -5.74
N ASP A 186 21.51 2.20 -5.19
CA ASP A 186 21.75 2.06 -3.76
C ASP A 186 20.78 2.94 -2.94
N GLN A 187 20.14 2.34 -1.95
CA GLN A 187 19.21 3.00 -1.04
C GLN A 187 19.86 3.27 0.33
N THR A 188 21.14 2.96 0.50
CA THR A 188 21.90 3.20 1.73
C THR A 188 23.17 4.02 1.45
N PRO A 189 23.04 5.22 0.85
CA PRO A 189 24.19 5.98 0.38
C PRO A 189 25.18 6.28 1.52
N ASP A 190 26.42 5.85 1.33
CA ASP A 190 27.53 6.01 2.27
C ASP A 190 28.23 7.37 2.14
N ASP A 191 28.06 8.03 0.99
CA ASP A 191 28.65 9.34 0.69
C ASP A 191 27.71 10.29 -0.10
N ASP A 192 28.20 11.51 -0.36
CA ASP A 192 27.45 12.51 -1.11
C ASP A 192 27.24 12.12 -2.59
N ALA A 193 28.14 11.34 -3.18
CA ALA A 193 28.04 10.93 -4.59
C ALA A 193 26.93 9.88 -4.77
N GLU A 194 26.80 8.94 -3.84
CA GLU A 194 25.70 7.97 -3.81
C GLU A 194 24.37 8.65 -3.48
N ALA A 195 24.36 9.61 -2.55
CA ALA A 195 23.18 10.42 -2.27
C ALA A 195 22.73 11.22 -3.52
N ASP A 196 23.66 11.81 -4.27
CA ASP A 196 23.37 12.49 -5.53
C ASP A 196 22.84 11.54 -6.59
N ARG A 197 23.40 10.32 -6.69
CA ARG A 197 22.92 9.28 -7.60
C ARG A 197 21.48 8.88 -7.27
N LEU A 198 21.18 8.65 -5.99
CA LEU A 198 19.85 8.30 -5.52
C LEU A 198 18.83 9.41 -5.81
N THR A 199 19.14 10.65 -5.46
CA THR A 199 18.22 11.77 -5.71
C THR A 199 18.05 12.05 -7.21
N SER A 200 19.08 11.82 -8.02
CA SER A 200 18.99 11.89 -9.48
C SER A 200 18.08 10.80 -10.05
N ALA A 201 18.14 9.58 -9.50
CA ALA A 201 17.23 8.50 -9.85
C ALA A 201 15.76 8.85 -9.53
N PHE A 202 15.49 9.41 -8.34
CA PHE A 202 14.14 9.88 -7.98
C PHE A 202 13.64 10.99 -8.90
N ARG A 203 14.47 12.00 -9.21
CA ARG A 203 14.12 13.06 -10.18
C ARG A 203 13.82 12.48 -11.57
N THR A 204 14.66 11.57 -12.05
CA THR A 204 14.49 10.93 -13.36
C THR A 204 13.21 10.13 -13.43
N PHE A 205 12.92 9.35 -12.39
CA PHE A 205 11.68 8.58 -12.25
C PHE A 205 10.46 9.51 -12.29
N ALA A 206 10.42 10.51 -11.41
CA ALA A 206 9.27 11.40 -11.26
C ALA A 206 9.00 12.24 -12.52
N GLN A 207 10.06 12.73 -13.18
CA GLN A 207 9.94 13.41 -14.48
C GLN A 207 9.53 12.45 -15.61
N GLY A 208 9.95 11.19 -15.54
CA GLY A 208 9.44 10.13 -16.42
C GLY A 208 7.93 9.97 -16.30
N CYS A 209 7.40 9.93 -15.07
CA CYS A 209 5.97 9.88 -14.80
C CYS A 209 5.23 11.07 -15.40
N LEU A 210 5.73 12.30 -15.18
CA LEU A 210 5.10 13.50 -15.74
C LEU A 210 5.05 13.47 -17.27
N ARG A 211 6.17 13.15 -17.92
CA ARG A 211 6.25 13.13 -19.39
C ARG A 211 5.32 12.09 -20.02
N ARG A 212 5.16 10.92 -19.40
CA ARG A 212 4.40 9.79 -19.98
C ARG A 212 2.95 9.74 -19.54
N SER A 213 2.62 10.27 -18.37
CA SER A 213 1.26 10.23 -17.80
C SER A 213 0.54 11.59 -17.85
N GLY A 214 1.27 12.69 -18.02
CA GLY A 214 0.71 14.02 -18.21
C GLY A 214 -0.22 14.46 -17.09
N ALA A 215 -1.34 15.10 -17.44
CA ALA A 215 -2.31 15.66 -16.50
C ALA A 215 -2.93 14.62 -15.55
N ARG A 216 -2.99 13.33 -15.95
CA ARG A 216 -3.50 12.26 -15.07
C ARG A 216 -2.74 12.16 -13.76
N LEU A 217 -1.46 12.55 -13.75
CA LEU A 217 -0.61 12.48 -12.55
C LEU A 217 -1.10 13.38 -11.40
N GLY A 218 -1.97 14.35 -11.66
CA GLY A 218 -2.62 15.17 -10.63
C GLY A 218 -4.00 14.68 -10.19
N HIS A 219 -4.49 13.60 -10.80
CA HIS A 219 -5.87 13.13 -10.64
C HIS A 219 -5.95 11.65 -10.30
N VAL A 220 -4.95 11.09 -9.59
CA VAL A 220 -4.93 9.68 -9.13
C VAL A 220 -5.06 9.55 -7.62
N SER A 221 -5.62 10.56 -6.94
CA SER A 221 -5.73 10.57 -5.48
C SER A 221 -6.66 9.47 -4.93
N THR A 222 -6.49 9.11 -3.65
CA THR A 222 -7.42 8.25 -2.91
C THR A 222 -8.82 8.86 -2.90
N ALA A 223 -8.92 10.18 -2.71
CA ALA A 223 -10.21 10.87 -2.63
C ALA A 223 -11.02 10.75 -3.93
N GLU A 224 -10.36 10.86 -5.08
CA GLU A 224 -11.03 10.68 -6.38
C GLU A 224 -11.34 9.21 -6.66
N SER A 225 -10.45 8.28 -6.28
CA SER A 225 -10.71 6.84 -6.36
C SER A 225 -11.93 6.43 -5.51
N ALA A 226 -12.11 7.02 -4.33
CA ALA A 226 -13.28 6.81 -3.49
C ALA A 226 -14.58 7.34 -4.13
N ARG A 227 -14.50 8.42 -4.91
CA ARG A 227 -15.66 8.91 -5.69
C ARG A 227 -15.96 7.97 -6.87
N ASP A 228 -14.93 7.38 -7.49
CA ASP A 228 -15.12 6.37 -8.54
C ASP A 228 -15.81 5.11 -7.99
N MET A 229 -15.45 4.68 -6.78
CA MET A 229 -16.14 3.58 -6.09
C MET A 229 -17.63 3.87 -5.89
N ASP A 230 -17.99 5.13 -5.64
CA ASP A 230 -19.39 5.53 -5.45
C ASP A 230 -20.21 5.55 -6.75
N ILE A 231 -19.57 5.95 -7.87
CA ILE A 231 -20.13 5.77 -9.20
C ILE A 231 -20.36 4.28 -9.44
N LEU A 232 -19.34 3.43 -9.19
CA LEU A 232 -19.43 2.00 -9.42
C LEU A 232 -20.56 1.35 -8.60
N ARG A 233 -20.66 1.69 -7.30
CA ARG A 233 -21.77 1.26 -6.43
C ARG A 233 -23.12 1.58 -7.08
N ALA A 234 -23.31 2.82 -7.54
CA ALA A 234 -24.57 3.26 -8.14
C ALA A 234 -24.92 2.50 -9.43
N VAL A 235 -23.96 2.33 -10.34
CA VAL A 235 -24.20 1.70 -11.65
C VAL A 235 -24.37 0.18 -11.56
N LEU A 236 -23.88 -0.44 -10.48
CA LEU A 236 -24.19 -1.83 -10.12
C LEU A 236 -25.60 -2.01 -9.56
N GLY A 237 -26.27 -0.90 -9.20
CA GLY A 237 -27.62 -0.88 -8.64
C GLY A 237 -27.68 -1.10 -7.13
N ASP A 238 -26.55 -1.00 -6.43
CA ASP A 238 -26.50 -1.18 -4.98
C ASP A 238 -26.76 0.15 -4.26
N GLU A 239 -27.63 0.14 -3.24
CA GLU A 239 -27.91 1.33 -2.43
C GLU A 239 -26.72 1.71 -1.52
N LYS A 240 -26.05 0.69 -0.96
CA LYS A 240 -24.92 0.85 -0.05
C LYS A 240 -23.73 0.00 -0.51
N LEU A 241 -22.53 0.49 -0.25
CA LEU A 241 -21.29 -0.21 -0.54
C LEU A 241 -21.08 -1.37 0.44
N THR A 242 -20.81 -2.57 -0.10
CA THR A 242 -20.19 -3.68 0.61
C THR A 242 -18.77 -3.84 0.09
N TYR A 243 -17.77 -3.80 0.96
CA TYR A 243 -16.37 -3.66 0.58
C TYR A 243 -15.42 -4.41 1.52
N VAL A 244 -14.41 -5.07 0.94
CA VAL A 244 -13.24 -5.61 1.64
C VAL A 244 -12.01 -4.94 1.04
N GLY A 245 -11.34 -4.12 1.83
CA GLY A 245 -10.08 -3.47 1.46
C GLY A 245 -8.95 -3.99 2.32
N ALA A 246 -7.87 -4.41 1.67
CA ALA A 246 -6.62 -4.78 2.31
C ALA A 246 -5.61 -3.61 2.24
N SER A 247 -4.77 -3.45 3.25
CA SER A 247 -3.60 -2.54 3.18
C SER A 247 -4.01 -1.09 2.85
N TYR A 248 -3.44 -0.44 1.83
CA TYR A 248 -3.93 0.85 1.30
C TYR A 248 -5.45 0.87 0.98
N GLY A 249 -6.03 -0.27 0.61
CA GLY A 249 -7.48 -0.41 0.44
C GLY A 249 -8.25 -0.06 1.72
N THR A 250 -7.64 -0.18 2.90
CA THR A 250 -8.25 0.30 4.15
C THR A 250 -8.35 1.82 4.22
N PHE A 251 -7.34 2.54 3.74
CA PHE A 251 -7.38 4.01 3.63
C PHE A 251 -8.40 4.44 2.58
N LEU A 252 -8.47 3.75 1.45
CA LEU A 252 -9.48 3.97 0.42
C LEU A 252 -10.91 3.73 0.94
N GLY A 253 -11.15 2.62 1.63
CA GLY A 253 -12.43 2.30 2.25
C GLY A 253 -12.83 3.27 3.37
N ALA A 254 -11.89 3.67 4.22
CA ALA A 254 -12.12 4.70 5.24
C ALA A 254 -12.44 6.06 4.59
N THR A 255 -11.72 6.45 3.54
CA THR A 255 -11.97 7.67 2.78
C THR A 255 -13.37 7.65 2.17
N TYR A 256 -13.79 6.52 1.57
CA TYR A 256 -15.17 6.33 1.11
C TYR A 256 -16.18 6.54 2.24
N ALA A 257 -15.96 5.92 3.41
CA ALA A 257 -16.85 6.07 4.56
C ALA A 257 -16.91 7.52 5.09
N GLY A 258 -15.80 8.24 5.03
CA GLY A 258 -15.74 9.66 5.39
C GLY A 258 -16.48 10.56 4.42
N LEU A 259 -16.37 10.31 3.10
CA LEU A 259 -17.03 11.09 2.05
C LEU A 259 -18.52 10.77 1.89
N PHE A 260 -18.90 9.50 2.04
CA PHE A 260 -20.24 8.98 1.77
C PHE A 260 -20.81 8.14 2.93
N PRO A 261 -20.85 8.65 4.18
CA PRO A 261 -21.21 7.84 5.34
C PRO A 261 -22.58 7.17 5.22
N SER A 262 -23.59 7.84 4.63
CA SER A 262 -24.93 7.27 4.45
C SER A 262 -25.00 6.14 3.42
N ARG A 263 -23.95 5.95 2.60
CA ARG A 263 -23.85 4.91 1.57
C ARG A 263 -22.95 3.76 2.02
N VAL A 264 -22.49 3.77 3.27
CA VAL A 264 -21.73 2.65 3.88
C VAL A 264 -22.68 1.54 4.28
N GLY A 265 -22.45 0.33 3.75
CA GLY A 265 -23.16 -0.89 4.08
C GLY A 265 -22.35 -1.78 5.02
N ARG A 266 -21.41 -2.55 4.45
CA ARG A 266 -20.50 -3.43 5.19
C ARG A 266 -19.08 -3.22 4.70
N LEU A 267 -18.21 -2.69 5.55
CA LEU A 267 -16.81 -2.43 5.21
C LEU A 267 -15.91 -3.24 6.12
N VAL A 268 -15.05 -4.06 5.52
CA VAL A 268 -13.95 -4.77 6.19
C VAL A 268 -12.66 -4.10 5.75
N LEU A 269 -11.90 -3.59 6.73
CA LEU A 269 -10.65 -2.87 6.52
C LEU A 269 -9.53 -3.69 7.19
N ASP A 270 -8.84 -4.53 6.40
CA ASP A 270 -7.86 -5.50 6.89
C ASP A 270 -6.41 -5.09 6.60
N GLY A 271 -5.56 -5.04 7.64
CA GLY A 271 -4.26 -4.39 7.55
C GLY A 271 -4.43 -2.87 7.46
N ALA A 272 -4.97 -2.29 8.54
CA ALA A 272 -5.44 -0.91 8.55
C ALA A 272 -4.34 0.16 8.58
N MET A 273 -4.43 1.12 7.67
CA MET A 273 -3.65 2.36 7.68
C MET A 273 -4.30 3.43 8.57
N ASP A 274 -3.47 4.27 9.19
CA ASP A 274 -3.93 5.42 9.99
C ASP A 274 -3.85 6.73 9.16
N PRO A 275 -5.00 7.30 8.73
CA PRO A 275 -5.03 8.52 7.92
C PRO A 275 -4.53 9.78 8.66
N ALA A 276 -4.47 9.74 9.99
CA ALA A 276 -4.08 10.87 10.82
C ALA A 276 -2.56 11.01 10.96
N LEU A 277 -1.78 10.05 10.46
CA LEU A 277 -0.33 10.11 10.55
C LEU A 277 0.29 10.88 9.39
N PRO A 278 1.20 11.83 9.66
CA PRO A 278 2.03 12.40 8.61
C PRO A 278 2.99 11.33 8.08
N ALA A 279 3.34 11.43 6.79
CA ALA A 279 4.15 10.44 6.10
C ALA A 279 5.47 10.10 6.82
N ARG A 280 6.18 11.09 7.41
CA ARG A 280 7.41 10.80 8.19
C ARG A 280 7.17 9.81 9.33
N THR A 281 6.08 9.98 10.06
CA THR A 281 5.72 9.09 11.18
C THR A 281 5.31 7.73 10.66
N MET A 282 4.47 7.72 9.62
CA MET A 282 4.03 6.48 8.96
C MET A 282 5.22 5.64 8.48
N ASN A 283 6.22 6.27 7.85
CA ASN A 283 7.42 5.63 7.31
C ASN A 283 8.31 5.05 8.43
N ARG A 284 8.50 5.80 9.53
CA ARG A 284 9.26 5.33 10.70
C ARG A 284 8.54 4.17 11.41
N ASP A 285 7.23 4.26 11.56
CA ASP A 285 6.44 3.23 12.24
C ASP A 285 6.40 1.94 11.40
N GLN A 286 6.30 2.04 10.07
CA GLN A 286 6.44 0.90 9.18
C GLN A 286 7.84 0.27 9.25
N THR A 287 8.89 1.07 9.37
CA THR A 287 10.27 0.57 9.63
C THR A 287 10.31 -0.29 10.91
N ALA A 288 9.63 0.13 11.98
CA ALA A 288 9.51 -0.66 13.21
C ALA A 288 8.64 -1.92 13.01
N GLY A 289 7.62 -1.86 12.16
CA GLY A 289 6.83 -3.01 11.74
C GLY A 289 7.69 -4.09 11.07
N PHE A 290 8.49 -3.73 10.07
CA PHE A 290 9.42 -4.67 9.43
C PHE A 290 10.47 -5.22 10.40
N ASN A 291 10.93 -4.42 11.38
CA ASN A 291 11.77 -4.95 12.45
C ASN A 291 11.05 -5.99 13.33
N THR A 292 9.76 -5.81 13.56
CA THR A 292 8.91 -6.76 14.31
C THR A 292 8.81 -8.08 13.56
N ALA A 293 8.47 -8.05 12.26
CA ALA A 293 8.41 -9.25 11.43
C ALA A 293 9.78 -9.93 11.30
N PHE A 294 10.86 -9.17 11.11
CA PHE A 294 12.22 -9.73 11.07
C PHE A 294 12.60 -10.39 12.40
N THR A 295 12.20 -9.81 13.53
CA THR A 295 12.41 -10.42 14.85
C THR A 295 11.66 -11.74 14.98
N ALA A 296 10.44 -11.83 14.45
CA ALA A 296 9.67 -13.07 14.41
C ALA A 296 10.33 -14.13 13.52
N PHE A 297 10.73 -13.75 12.30
CA PHE A 297 11.49 -14.60 11.39
C PHE A 297 12.79 -15.10 12.02
N ALA A 298 13.56 -14.24 12.68
CA ALA A 298 14.82 -14.62 13.31
C ALA A 298 14.62 -15.62 14.46
N LYS A 299 13.55 -15.45 15.27
CA LYS A 299 13.17 -16.42 16.29
C LYS A 299 12.76 -17.76 15.69
N ASP A 300 12.02 -17.74 14.59
CA ASP A 300 11.64 -18.97 13.89
C ASP A 300 12.84 -19.68 13.24
N CYS A 301 13.71 -18.91 12.58
CA CYS A 301 14.93 -19.39 11.98
C CYS A 301 15.83 -20.05 13.03
N ALA A 302 16.03 -19.43 14.20
CA ALA A 302 16.88 -19.97 15.25
C ALA A 302 16.42 -21.33 15.81
N LYS A 303 15.17 -21.76 15.57
CA LYS A 303 14.71 -23.12 15.89
C LYS A 303 15.31 -24.18 14.96
N GLN A 304 15.77 -23.77 13.77
CA GLN A 304 16.42 -24.63 12.78
C GLN A 304 17.94 -24.66 13.06
N ARG A 305 18.51 -25.87 13.10
CA ARG A 305 19.94 -26.04 13.42
C ARG A 305 20.86 -25.46 12.36
N ASP A 306 20.37 -25.32 11.14
CA ASP A 306 21.06 -24.83 9.96
C ASP A 306 20.60 -23.42 9.53
N CYS A 307 20.01 -22.64 10.46
CA CYS A 307 19.63 -21.26 10.20
C CYS A 307 20.80 -20.45 9.62
N PRO A 308 20.67 -19.85 8.42
CA PRO A 308 21.75 -19.07 7.80
C PRO A 308 22.13 -17.84 8.64
N LEU A 309 21.20 -17.32 9.45
CA LEU A 309 21.43 -16.18 10.33
C LEU A 309 21.85 -16.58 11.75
N GLY A 310 22.25 -17.84 11.96
CA GLY A 310 22.68 -18.35 13.27
C GLY A 310 21.53 -18.57 14.26
N THR A 311 21.86 -19.11 15.43
CA THR A 311 20.88 -19.54 16.44
C THR A 311 20.89 -18.69 17.72
N GLY A 312 21.73 -17.66 17.83
CA GLY A 312 21.79 -16.78 19.00
C GLY A 312 20.73 -15.68 19.04
N GLY A 313 19.65 -15.83 18.27
CA GLY A 313 18.46 -14.98 18.35
C GLY A 313 18.51 -13.71 17.48
N PRO A 314 17.51 -12.82 17.62
CA PRO A 314 17.26 -11.72 16.68
C PRO A 314 18.41 -10.73 16.51
N GLU A 315 19.15 -10.40 17.57
CA GLU A 315 20.26 -9.45 17.47
C GLU A 315 21.44 -10.02 16.67
N GLU A 316 21.77 -11.30 16.87
CA GLU A 316 22.81 -11.96 16.07
C GLU A 316 22.36 -12.08 14.61
N ALA A 317 21.11 -12.48 14.39
CA ALA A 317 20.54 -12.61 13.06
C ALA A 317 20.57 -11.27 12.32
N GLY A 318 20.21 -10.17 13.00
CA GLY A 318 20.29 -8.81 12.46
C GLY A 318 21.71 -8.43 12.06
N ARG A 319 22.70 -8.66 12.94
CA ARG A 319 24.12 -8.39 12.61
C ARG A 319 24.61 -9.19 11.40
N ARG A 320 24.21 -10.46 11.29
CA ARG A 320 24.60 -11.33 10.15
C ARG A 320 23.91 -10.90 8.86
N LEU A 321 22.66 -10.47 8.92
CA LEU A 321 21.95 -9.96 7.76
C LEU A 321 22.56 -8.62 7.28
N SER A 322 22.80 -7.68 8.19
CA SER A 322 23.50 -6.42 7.86
C SER A 322 24.91 -6.67 7.29
N ALA A 323 25.63 -7.69 7.78
CA ALA A 323 26.92 -8.07 7.21
C ALA A 323 26.81 -8.65 5.79
N LEU A 324 25.73 -9.40 5.50
CA LEU A 324 25.43 -9.86 4.14
C LEU A 324 25.12 -8.68 3.21
N PHE A 325 24.28 -7.74 3.65
CA PHE A 325 23.95 -6.54 2.88
C PHE A 325 25.19 -5.72 2.55
N LYS A 326 26.01 -5.38 3.55
CA LYS A 326 27.29 -4.69 3.35
C LYS A 326 28.24 -5.41 2.39
N LYS A 327 28.24 -6.76 2.38
CA LYS A 327 29.02 -7.54 1.42
C LYS A 327 28.47 -7.37 -0.01
N LEU A 328 27.15 -7.39 -0.17
CA LEU A 328 26.47 -7.27 -1.47
C LEU A 328 26.53 -5.86 -2.04
N ASP A 329 26.58 -4.84 -1.19
CA ASP A 329 26.83 -3.46 -1.60
C ASP A 329 28.23 -3.33 -2.22
N ALA A 330 29.28 -3.74 -1.49
CA ALA A 330 30.64 -3.70 -2.01
C ALA A 330 30.87 -4.67 -3.19
N HIS A 331 30.22 -5.85 -3.18
CA HIS A 331 30.42 -6.91 -4.17
C HIS A 331 29.10 -7.62 -4.49
N PRO A 332 28.33 -7.12 -5.48
CA PRO A 332 27.08 -7.74 -5.91
C PRO A 332 27.25 -9.22 -6.28
N ALA A 333 26.32 -10.07 -5.84
CA ALA A 333 26.43 -11.52 -6.06
C ALA A 333 25.92 -11.91 -7.47
N PRO A 334 26.58 -12.85 -8.16
CA PRO A 334 26.10 -13.37 -9.44
C PRO A 334 24.79 -14.16 -9.27
N THR A 335 23.96 -14.18 -10.30
CA THR A 335 22.67 -14.89 -10.33
C THR A 335 22.57 -15.92 -11.45
N GLY A 336 23.59 -15.98 -12.32
CA GLY A 336 23.57 -16.74 -13.58
C GLY A 336 22.87 -16.01 -14.72
N GLY A 337 22.28 -14.83 -14.47
CA GLY A 337 21.66 -13.98 -15.49
C GLY A 337 22.36 -12.61 -15.65
N PRO A 338 21.77 -11.69 -16.43
CA PRO A 338 22.36 -10.39 -16.72
C PRO A 338 22.33 -9.41 -15.53
N ARG A 339 21.55 -9.70 -14.48
CA ARG A 339 21.44 -8.85 -13.28
C ARG A 339 22.14 -9.52 -12.10
N ALA A 340 23.04 -8.79 -11.45
CA ALA A 340 23.60 -9.19 -10.16
C ALA A 340 22.65 -8.82 -9.01
N LEU A 341 22.73 -9.55 -7.91
CA LEU A 341 22.05 -9.20 -6.66
C LEU A 341 22.86 -8.13 -5.91
N THR A 342 22.35 -6.90 -5.88
CA THR A 342 22.89 -5.78 -5.09
C THR A 342 22.30 -5.76 -3.68
N GLU A 343 22.81 -4.91 -2.78
CA GLU A 343 22.18 -4.68 -1.46
C GLU A 343 20.72 -4.24 -1.58
N SER A 344 20.40 -3.26 -2.44
CA SER A 344 19.02 -2.79 -2.62
C SER A 344 18.05 -3.91 -3.04
N LEU A 345 18.49 -4.77 -3.97
CA LEU A 345 17.68 -5.91 -4.42
C LEU A 345 17.55 -6.97 -3.33
N ALA A 346 18.63 -7.26 -2.59
CA ALA A 346 18.58 -8.20 -1.47
C ALA A 346 17.67 -7.70 -0.34
N THR A 347 17.72 -6.41 -0.02
CA THR A 347 16.84 -5.74 0.94
C THR A 347 15.38 -5.89 0.51
N SER A 348 15.08 -5.66 -0.77
CA SER A 348 13.73 -5.82 -1.33
C SER A 348 13.25 -7.28 -1.26
N GLY A 349 14.12 -8.24 -1.58
CA GLY A 349 13.80 -9.67 -1.48
C GLY A 349 13.53 -10.14 -0.06
N VAL A 350 14.32 -9.69 0.92
CA VAL A 350 14.05 -9.96 2.34
C VAL A 350 12.73 -9.31 2.78
N THR A 351 12.51 -8.06 2.39
CA THR A 351 11.28 -7.30 2.68
C THR A 351 10.06 -8.03 2.13
N ALA A 352 10.11 -8.57 0.91
CA ALA A 352 9.04 -9.35 0.30
C ALA A 352 8.62 -10.53 1.17
N ALA A 353 9.60 -11.28 1.69
CA ALA A 353 9.35 -12.45 2.53
C ALA A 353 8.86 -12.10 3.96
N MET A 354 8.91 -10.83 4.38
CA MET A 354 8.36 -10.42 5.68
C MET A 354 6.84 -10.25 5.67
N TYR A 355 6.21 -10.11 4.50
CA TYR A 355 4.75 -9.95 4.38
C TYR A 355 3.96 -11.20 4.79
N ASP A 356 4.57 -12.38 4.66
CA ASP A 356 3.91 -13.66 4.89
C ASP A 356 4.92 -14.69 5.41
N GLU A 357 4.64 -15.23 6.60
CA GLU A 357 5.41 -16.28 7.26
C GLU A 357 5.52 -17.57 6.44
N GLY A 358 4.60 -17.81 5.51
CA GLY A 358 4.70 -18.87 4.51
C GLY A 358 5.94 -18.76 3.62
N ALA A 359 6.52 -17.57 3.47
CA ALA A 359 7.76 -17.35 2.70
C ALA A 359 9.05 -17.63 3.50
N TRP A 360 8.97 -17.79 4.82
CA TRP A 360 10.16 -17.93 5.67
C TRP A 360 11.05 -19.15 5.36
N PRO A 361 10.50 -20.34 5.02
CA PRO A 361 11.33 -21.47 4.61
C PRO A 361 12.18 -21.16 3.37
N VAL A 362 11.56 -20.54 2.35
CA VAL A 362 12.23 -20.14 1.11
C VAL A 362 13.26 -19.04 1.38
N LEU A 363 12.95 -18.08 2.26
CA LEU A 363 13.90 -17.05 2.66
C LEU A 363 15.16 -17.64 3.32
N ARG A 364 15.01 -18.66 4.19
CA ARG A 364 16.17 -19.34 4.80
C ARG A 364 17.06 -19.99 3.74
N GLU A 365 16.46 -20.68 2.78
CA GLU A 365 17.20 -21.28 1.66
C GLU A 365 17.99 -20.22 0.89
N TYR A 366 17.33 -19.14 0.48
CA TYR A 366 17.94 -18.10 -0.35
C TYR A 366 18.98 -17.26 0.40
N LEU A 367 18.83 -17.06 1.71
CA LEU A 367 19.87 -16.46 2.54
C LEU A 367 21.11 -17.37 2.63
N ALA A 368 20.92 -18.69 2.76
CA ALA A 368 22.04 -19.64 2.79
C ALA A 368 22.79 -19.70 1.45
N GLU A 369 22.08 -19.58 0.32
CA GLU A 369 22.64 -19.47 -1.02
C GLU A 369 23.43 -18.16 -1.20
N ALA A 370 22.84 -17.02 -0.82
CA ALA A 370 23.48 -15.72 -0.94
C ALA A 370 24.77 -15.63 -0.11
N GLN A 371 24.82 -16.26 1.06
CA GLN A 371 26.04 -16.36 1.87
C GLN A 371 27.17 -17.12 1.14
N LYS A 372 26.81 -18.10 0.31
CA LYS A 372 27.74 -18.86 -0.56
C LYS A 372 28.06 -18.14 -1.88
N GLY A 373 27.47 -16.97 -2.11
CA GLY A 373 27.70 -16.15 -3.30
C GLY A 373 26.72 -16.40 -4.45
N ASP A 374 25.63 -17.13 -4.24
CA ASP A 374 24.57 -17.30 -5.24
C ASP A 374 23.39 -16.37 -4.93
N GLY A 375 23.23 -15.32 -5.73
CA GLY A 375 22.21 -14.29 -5.53
C GLY A 375 20.85 -14.60 -6.17
N ARG A 376 20.69 -15.75 -6.85
CA ARG A 376 19.51 -16.05 -7.66
C ARG A 376 18.21 -16.05 -6.86
N GLY A 377 18.21 -16.70 -5.70
CA GLY A 377 17.02 -16.83 -4.86
C GLY A 377 16.50 -15.49 -4.35
N LEU A 378 17.38 -14.68 -3.73
CA LEU A 378 16.99 -13.35 -3.25
C LEU A 378 16.60 -12.40 -4.40
N LEU A 379 17.19 -12.54 -5.58
CA LEU A 379 16.76 -11.77 -6.76
C LEU A 379 15.34 -12.15 -7.17
N ALA A 380 14.97 -13.43 -7.11
CA ALA A 380 13.61 -13.88 -7.43
C ALA A 380 12.57 -13.30 -6.44
N LEU A 381 12.89 -13.23 -5.14
CA LEU A 381 12.04 -12.54 -4.16
C LEU A 381 11.94 -11.04 -4.44
N SER A 382 13.05 -10.41 -4.84
CA SER A 382 13.06 -9.00 -5.24
C SER A 382 12.20 -8.75 -6.48
N ASP A 383 12.25 -9.64 -7.48
CA ASP A 383 11.41 -9.54 -8.68
C ASP A 383 9.93 -9.67 -8.34
N SER A 384 9.57 -10.57 -7.41
CA SER A 384 8.21 -10.67 -6.89
C SER A 384 7.77 -9.38 -6.21
N TYR A 385 8.63 -8.70 -5.47
CA TYR A 385 8.33 -7.42 -4.81
C TYR A 385 8.05 -6.31 -5.82
N TYR A 386 8.86 -6.24 -6.89
CA TYR A 386 8.73 -5.22 -7.93
C TYR A 386 7.72 -5.59 -9.03
N GLU A 387 7.05 -6.75 -8.93
CA GLU A 387 6.17 -7.31 -9.97
C GLU A 387 6.85 -7.36 -11.34
N ARG A 388 8.10 -7.83 -11.33
CA ARG A 388 8.91 -7.99 -12.54
C ARG A 388 8.81 -9.42 -13.04
N ASP A 389 8.29 -9.59 -14.25
CA ASP A 389 8.19 -10.89 -14.90
C ASP A 389 9.56 -11.39 -15.42
N PRO A 390 9.70 -12.71 -15.68
CA PRO A 390 10.93 -13.28 -16.22
C PRO A 390 11.39 -12.69 -17.56
N ASP A 391 10.47 -12.15 -18.35
CA ASP A 391 10.78 -11.45 -19.62
C ASP A 391 11.27 -10.00 -19.42
N GLY A 392 11.33 -9.55 -18.16
CA GLY A 392 11.76 -8.22 -17.76
C GLY A 392 10.70 -7.14 -17.84
N THR A 393 9.44 -7.49 -18.12
CA THR A 393 8.33 -6.56 -17.99
C THR A 393 8.00 -6.30 -16.53
N TYR A 394 7.53 -5.08 -16.25
CA TYR A 394 7.06 -4.67 -14.93
C TYR A 394 5.57 -4.38 -15.00
N ALA A 395 4.81 -4.86 -14.02
CA ALA A 395 3.50 -4.31 -13.77
C ALA A 395 3.61 -2.84 -13.31
N ASN A 396 2.53 -2.06 -13.45
CA ASN A 396 2.60 -0.62 -13.21
C ASN A 396 2.44 -0.23 -11.72
N GLN A 397 2.34 -1.18 -10.79
CA GLN A 397 2.21 -0.90 -9.35
C GLN A 397 3.33 0.02 -8.86
N MET A 398 4.57 -0.22 -9.28
CA MET A 398 5.73 0.59 -8.90
C MET A 398 5.67 2.03 -9.42
N PHE A 399 4.87 2.30 -10.47
CA PHE A 399 4.60 3.64 -10.99
C PHE A 399 3.42 4.30 -10.28
N ALA A 400 2.33 3.54 -10.10
CA ALA A 400 1.10 4.03 -9.49
C ALA A 400 1.28 4.33 -8.00
N ASN A 401 2.07 3.53 -7.28
CA ASN A 401 2.26 3.70 -5.84
C ASN A 401 2.73 5.11 -5.44
N PRO A 402 3.90 5.61 -5.91
CA PRO A 402 4.32 6.98 -5.60
C PRO A 402 3.37 8.02 -6.20
N ALA A 403 2.73 7.75 -7.35
CA ALA A 403 1.80 8.69 -7.94
C ALA A 403 0.57 8.97 -7.06
N VAL A 404 0.06 7.95 -6.39
CA VAL A 404 -1.05 8.08 -5.43
C VAL A 404 -0.54 8.67 -4.12
N ASN A 405 0.49 8.06 -3.52
CA ASN A 405 0.99 8.46 -2.20
C ASN A 405 1.50 9.91 -2.15
N CYS A 406 2.19 10.38 -3.19
CA CYS A 406 2.68 11.77 -3.26
C CYS A 406 1.56 12.79 -3.51
N LEU A 407 0.37 12.36 -3.95
CA LEU A 407 -0.82 13.22 -4.00
C LEU A 407 -1.56 13.24 -2.66
N ASP A 408 -1.69 12.09 -2.00
CA ASP A 408 -2.52 11.96 -0.81
C ASP A 408 -1.90 12.59 0.45
N LEU A 409 -0.56 12.67 0.52
CA LEU A 409 0.14 13.27 1.65
C LEU A 409 1.28 14.18 1.16
N PRO A 410 1.50 15.34 1.82
CA PRO A 410 2.82 15.93 1.87
C PRO A 410 3.68 14.87 2.52
N GLY A 411 4.74 14.51 1.84
CA GLY A 411 5.45 13.36 2.31
C GLY A 411 6.31 13.63 3.60
N ALA A 412 7.18 12.69 3.98
CA ALA A 412 8.20 12.71 5.00
C ALA A 412 9.35 13.76 4.96
N PHE A 413 10.06 14.00 3.84
CA PHE A 413 11.33 14.78 3.80
C PHE A 413 11.44 15.76 2.60
N SER A 414 12.11 16.92 2.75
CA SER A 414 12.44 17.82 1.59
C SER A 414 13.70 17.42 0.85
N SER A 415 14.65 16.85 1.58
CA SER A 415 16.06 16.94 1.21
C SER A 415 16.85 15.81 1.86
N PRO A 416 18.01 15.46 1.27
CA PRO A 416 18.96 14.53 1.88
C PRO A 416 19.34 14.88 3.33
N ASP A 417 19.47 16.17 3.66
CA ASP A 417 19.85 16.59 5.01
C ASP A 417 18.77 16.28 6.05
N GLU A 418 17.49 16.41 5.70
CA GLU A 418 16.42 15.99 6.59
C GLU A 418 16.39 14.47 6.80
N VAL A 419 16.76 13.69 5.79
CA VAL A 419 16.92 12.22 5.93
C VAL A 419 18.05 11.91 6.89
N ARG A 420 19.23 12.50 6.69
CA ARG A 420 20.41 12.31 7.56
C ARG A 420 20.10 12.64 9.02
N ALA A 421 19.36 13.73 9.26
CA ALA A 421 18.92 14.11 10.60
C ALA A 421 17.94 13.09 11.22
N ALA A 422 17.17 12.37 10.41
CA ALA A 422 16.21 11.36 10.86
C ALA A 422 16.79 9.95 10.99
N LEU A 423 17.96 9.66 10.39
CA LEU A 423 18.60 8.33 10.44
C LEU A 423 18.70 7.73 11.85
N PRO A 424 19.06 8.47 12.92
CA PRO A 424 19.11 7.89 14.27
C PRO A 424 17.75 7.31 14.72
N ALA A 425 16.64 7.96 14.36
CA ALA A 425 15.30 7.49 14.72
C ALA A 425 14.89 6.26 13.93
N PHE A 426 15.23 6.20 12.63
CA PHE A 426 14.93 5.05 11.79
C PHE A 426 15.82 3.84 12.11
N ARG A 427 17.13 4.03 12.33
CA ARG A 427 18.04 2.97 12.79
C ARG A 427 17.65 2.42 14.16
N LYS A 428 17.08 3.25 15.04
CA LYS A 428 16.47 2.79 16.29
C LYS A 428 15.20 1.96 16.06
N ALA A 429 14.38 2.32 15.07
CA ALA A 429 13.18 1.57 14.70
C ALA A 429 13.54 0.20 14.08
N SER A 430 14.58 0.15 13.23
CA SER A 430 15.17 -1.07 12.74
C SER A 430 16.67 -0.91 12.49
N PRO A 431 17.53 -1.69 13.16
CA PRO A 431 18.96 -1.71 12.85
C PRO A 431 19.29 -2.25 11.46
N VAL A 432 18.41 -3.07 10.87
CA VAL A 432 18.62 -3.70 9.56
C VAL A 432 18.06 -2.84 8.43
N PHE A 433 16.83 -2.34 8.57
CA PHE A 433 16.11 -1.66 7.47
C PHE A 433 16.04 -0.14 7.62
N GLY A 434 16.48 0.40 8.77
CA GLY A 434 16.24 1.81 9.09
C GLY A 434 16.87 2.78 8.10
N GLU A 435 18.07 2.49 7.64
CA GLU A 435 18.78 3.34 6.69
C GLU A 435 18.09 3.39 5.32
N SER A 436 17.88 2.21 4.73
CA SER A 436 17.25 2.09 3.41
C SER A 436 15.84 2.67 3.39
N PHE A 437 15.06 2.46 4.44
CA PHE A 437 13.69 2.97 4.52
C PHE A 437 13.64 4.49 4.73
N ALA A 438 14.60 5.07 5.46
CA ALA A 438 14.68 6.52 5.61
C ALA A 438 15.00 7.22 4.29
N TRP A 439 15.92 6.65 3.50
CA TRP A 439 16.29 7.20 2.19
C TRP A 439 15.23 6.96 1.12
N ALA A 440 14.59 5.79 1.09
CA ALA A 440 13.46 5.50 0.20
C ALA A 440 12.32 6.50 0.39
N ALA A 441 12.06 6.91 1.64
CA ALA A 441 11.08 7.93 2.01
C ALA A 441 11.35 9.32 1.42
N LEU A 442 12.47 9.59 0.76
CA LEU A 442 12.75 10.90 0.17
C LEU A 442 12.09 11.08 -1.22
N ASN A 443 11.62 10.01 -1.86
CA ASN A 443 11.18 10.03 -3.26
C ASN A 443 10.18 11.15 -3.63
N CYS A 444 9.16 11.44 -2.80
CA CYS A 444 8.14 12.44 -3.12
C CYS A 444 8.69 13.87 -3.09
N ALA A 445 9.87 14.13 -2.52
CA ALA A 445 10.50 15.44 -2.51
C ALA A 445 10.76 15.94 -3.94
N TYR A 446 10.89 14.98 -4.86
CA TYR A 446 11.13 15.20 -6.27
C TYR A 446 9.88 14.99 -7.13
N TRP A 447 8.71 14.76 -6.51
CA TRP A 447 7.46 14.58 -7.25
C TRP A 447 7.02 15.89 -7.90
N PRO A 448 6.70 15.89 -9.20
CA PRO A 448 6.44 17.13 -9.94
C PRO A 448 5.05 17.72 -9.69
N VAL A 449 4.14 16.95 -9.10
CA VAL A 449 2.78 17.39 -8.78
C VAL A 449 2.68 17.59 -7.27
N LYS A 450 2.06 18.70 -6.86
CA LYS A 450 1.87 19.00 -5.44
C LYS A 450 0.85 18.04 -4.81
N PRO A 451 1.02 17.67 -3.54
CA PRO A 451 0.00 16.93 -2.81
C PRO A 451 -1.31 17.72 -2.75
N THR A 452 -2.42 17.01 -2.86
CA THR A 452 -3.79 17.54 -2.73
C THR A 452 -4.41 17.14 -1.38
N GLY A 453 -3.88 16.09 -0.74
CA GLY A 453 -4.25 15.66 0.60
C GLY A 453 -3.28 16.09 1.70
N ALA A 454 -3.61 15.74 2.93
CA ALA A 454 -2.80 15.90 4.14
C ALA A 454 -3.28 14.93 5.22
N ALA A 455 -2.46 14.71 6.24
CA ALA A 455 -2.83 13.85 7.38
C ALA A 455 -4.10 14.39 8.06
N HIS A 456 -5.10 13.53 8.23
CA HIS A 456 -6.42 13.92 8.73
C HIS A 456 -7.12 12.77 9.44
N ARG A 457 -8.08 13.09 10.31
CA ARG A 457 -8.93 12.08 10.94
C ARG A 457 -10.13 11.74 10.06
N ILE A 458 -10.55 10.48 10.10
CA ILE A 458 -11.77 10.03 9.44
C ILE A 458 -12.77 9.53 10.48
N THR A 459 -13.86 10.27 10.69
CA THR A 459 -14.88 9.90 11.69
C THR A 459 -16.04 9.10 11.11
N ALA A 460 -16.39 9.33 9.84
CA ALA A 460 -17.51 8.67 9.14
C ALA A 460 -18.84 8.65 9.95
N ARG A 461 -19.23 9.79 10.54
CA ARG A 461 -20.45 9.88 11.35
C ARG A 461 -21.69 9.52 10.53
N GLY A 462 -22.49 8.57 11.03
CA GLY A 462 -23.70 8.07 10.38
C GLY A 462 -23.47 6.88 9.45
N ALA A 463 -22.24 6.37 9.34
CA ALA A 463 -21.98 5.11 8.67
C ALA A 463 -22.55 3.91 9.45
N ALA A 464 -22.90 2.85 8.72
CA ALA A 464 -23.16 1.54 9.33
C ALA A 464 -21.90 1.02 10.06
N PRO A 465 -22.00 -0.02 10.90
CA PRO A 465 -20.83 -0.59 11.56
C PRO A 465 -19.73 -0.96 10.57
N ILE A 466 -18.47 -0.64 10.88
CA ILE A 466 -17.28 -0.94 10.06
C ILE A 466 -16.40 -1.91 10.82
N LEU A 467 -15.95 -2.99 10.18
CA LEU A 467 -15.00 -3.94 10.78
C LEU A 467 -13.57 -3.54 10.41
N VAL A 468 -12.76 -3.23 11.41
CA VAL A 468 -11.32 -2.98 11.25
C VAL A 468 -10.57 -4.21 11.74
N VAL A 469 -9.69 -4.77 10.92
CA VAL A 469 -8.89 -5.96 11.26
C VAL A 469 -7.43 -5.56 11.40
N GLY A 470 -6.80 -5.99 12.49
CA GLY A 470 -5.40 -5.69 12.76
C GLY A 470 -4.62 -6.92 13.21
N THR A 471 -3.50 -7.20 12.54
CA THR A 471 -2.55 -8.27 12.88
C THR A 471 -1.49 -7.76 13.84
N THR A 472 -1.25 -8.44 14.97
CA THR A 472 -0.38 -7.94 16.05
C THR A 472 1.08 -7.74 15.62
N ARG A 473 1.58 -8.55 14.68
CA ARG A 473 2.94 -8.46 14.14
C ARG A 473 2.96 -8.16 12.63
N ASP A 474 2.01 -7.35 12.17
CA ASP A 474 1.98 -6.84 10.80
C ASP A 474 3.22 -5.96 10.50
N PRO A 475 4.02 -6.28 9.46
CA PRO A 475 5.18 -5.47 9.09
C PRO A 475 4.82 -4.14 8.42
N ALA A 476 3.74 -4.13 7.63
CA ALA A 476 3.47 -3.07 6.66
C ALA A 476 2.44 -2.07 7.20
N THR A 477 1.45 -2.54 7.95
CA THR A 477 0.45 -1.74 8.65
C THR A 477 0.41 -2.11 10.13
N PRO A 478 1.35 -1.58 10.95
CA PRO A 478 1.49 -1.98 12.35
C PRO A 478 0.18 -1.90 13.13
N TYR A 479 -0.07 -2.89 14.00
CA TYR A 479 -1.30 -3.00 14.81
C TYR A 479 -1.77 -1.69 15.51
N PRO A 480 -0.88 -0.81 16.02
CA PRO A 480 -1.31 0.49 16.55
C PRO A 480 -2.13 1.34 15.56
N TRP A 481 -1.90 1.21 14.25
CA TRP A 481 -2.66 1.91 13.22
C TRP A 481 -4.09 1.39 13.13
N ALA A 482 -4.29 0.06 13.20
CA ALA A 482 -5.63 -0.53 13.24
C ALA A 482 -6.41 -0.06 14.48
N ARG A 483 -5.77 -0.03 15.65
CA ARG A 483 -6.36 0.54 16.87
C ARG A 483 -6.73 2.01 16.70
N SER A 484 -5.84 2.80 16.08
CA SER A 484 -6.09 4.22 15.83
C SER A 484 -7.26 4.44 14.87
N LEU A 485 -7.30 3.74 13.74
CA LEU A 485 -8.40 3.85 12.78
C LEU A 485 -9.74 3.43 13.40
N ALA A 486 -9.77 2.32 14.14
CA ALA A 486 -10.96 1.89 14.86
C ALA A 486 -11.42 2.95 15.89
N ALA A 487 -10.50 3.62 16.58
CA ALA A 487 -10.83 4.71 17.50
C ALA A 487 -11.23 6.03 16.80
N GLN A 488 -10.91 6.20 15.52
CA GLN A 488 -11.31 7.37 14.74
C GLN A 488 -12.75 7.26 14.23
N LEU A 489 -13.11 6.09 13.72
CA LEU A 489 -14.40 5.80 13.12
C LEU A 489 -15.50 5.71 14.19
N SER A 490 -16.61 6.42 13.97
CA SER A 490 -17.70 6.50 14.97
C SER A 490 -18.47 5.20 15.20
N SER A 491 -18.35 4.24 14.28
CA SER A 491 -19.08 2.97 14.27
C SER A 491 -18.15 1.78 13.96
N ALA A 492 -16.88 1.82 14.39
CA ALA A 492 -15.96 0.71 14.14
C ALA A 492 -15.98 -0.36 15.24
N THR A 493 -15.71 -1.59 14.84
CA THR A 493 -15.33 -2.71 15.72
C THR A 493 -13.94 -3.19 15.31
N LEU A 494 -13.04 -3.36 16.27
CA LEU A 494 -11.70 -3.92 16.04
C LEU A 494 -11.74 -5.45 16.22
N LEU A 495 -11.30 -6.17 15.21
CA LEU A 495 -10.99 -7.60 15.26
C LEU A 495 -9.47 -7.77 15.23
N THR A 496 -8.92 -8.44 16.25
CA THR A 496 -7.48 -8.64 16.38
C THR A 496 -7.09 -10.05 15.93
N TYR A 497 -6.11 -10.14 15.04
CA TYR A 497 -5.41 -11.38 14.74
C TYR A 497 -4.06 -11.38 15.46
N ASP A 498 -3.89 -12.25 16.46
CA ASP A 498 -2.60 -12.44 17.12
C ASP A 498 -1.68 -13.35 16.30
N GLY A 499 -1.19 -12.81 15.20
CA GLY A 499 -0.42 -13.53 14.20
C GLY A 499 0.73 -12.72 13.63
N ASP A 500 1.44 -13.37 12.71
CA ASP A 500 2.48 -12.77 11.88
C ASP A 500 1.93 -12.48 10.48
N GLY A 501 2.63 -11.61 9.74
CA GLY A 501 2.29 -11.25 8.38
C GLY A 501 1.33 -10.07 8.24
N HIS A 502 1.18 -9.61 7.01
CA HIS A 502 0.34 -8.48 6.62
C HIS A 502 -1.08 -8.94 6.26
N THR A 503 -2.09 -8.28 6.83
CA THR A 503 -3.53 -8.69 6.73
C THR A 503 -3.85 -10.01 7.44
N ALA A 504 -5.11 -10.45 7.43
CA ALA A 504 -5.55 -11.66 8.14
C ALA A 504 -6.61 -12.50 7.41
N TYR A 505 -7.48 -11.89 6.61
CA TYR A 505 -8.63 -12.58 6.03
C TYR A 505 -8.22 -13.57 4.93
N GLY A 506 -8.66 -14.83 5.04
CA GLY A 506 -8.32 -15.91 4.12
C GLY A 506 -6.91 -16.46 4.31
N ARG A 507 -6.25 -16.14 5.43
CA ARG A 507 -4.89 -16.59 5.76
C ARG A 507 -4.83 -17.83 6.67
N GLY A 508 -5.97 -18.50 6.90
CA GLY A 508 -6.02 -19.80 7.57
C GLY A 508 -6.47 -19.80 9.04
N SER A 509 -6.84 -18.64 9.61
CA SER A 509 -7.48 -18.58 10.93
C SER A 509 -9.00 -18.69 10.79
N ASP A 510 -9.57 -19.85 11.14
CA ASP A 510 -11.02 -20.09 11.15
C ASP A 510 -11.79 -19.04 11.97
N CYS A 511 -11.16 -18.53 13.04
CA CYS A 511 -11.72 -17.51 13.91
C CYS A 511 -11.87 -16.16 13.18
N ILE A 512 -10.84 -15.74 12.43
CA ILE A 512 -10.89 -14.53 11.62
C ILE A 512 -11.89 -14.68 10.48
N ASP A 513 -11.79 -15.77 9.72
CA ASP A 513 -12.61 -16.00 8.55
C ASP A 513 -14.09 -16.10 8.92
N THR A 514 -14.42 -16.79 10.02
CA THR A 514 -15.80 -16.89 10.51
C THR A 514 -16.33 -15.52 10.93
N ALA A 515 -15.57 -14.74 11.70
CA ALA A 515 -16.01 -13.42 12.17
C ALA A 515 -16.28 -12.46 11.00
N ILE A 516 -15.39 -12.45 10.00
CA ILE A 516 -15.55 -11.60 8.81
C ILE A 516 -16.72 -12.09 7.94
N ASN A 517 -16.84 -13.41 7.72
CA ASN A 517 -17.94 -13.99 6.94
C ASN A 517 -19.31 -13.70 7.57
N THR A 518 -19.44 -13.86 8.89
CA THR A 518 -20.67 -13.52 9.63
C THR A 518 -21.02 -12.04 9.47
N TYR A 519 -20.05 -11.15 9.63
CA TYR A 519 -20.27 -9.72 9.41
C TYR A 519 -20.71 -9.42 7.97
N LEU A 520 -20.04 -10.00 6.97
CA LEU A 520 -20.38 -9.80 5.56
C LEU A 520 -21.78 -10.34 5.22
N LEU A 521 -22.17 -11.51 5.73
CA LEU A 521 -23.45 -12.13 5.39
C LEU A 521 -24.61 -11.54 6.20
N GLU A 522 -24.40 -11.25 7.49
CA GLU A 522 -25.47 -10.96 8.44
C GLU A 522 -25.49 -9.49 8.89
N SER A 523 -24.45 -8.71 8.57
CA SER A 523 -24.23 -7.35 9.13
C SER A 523 -23.94 -7.31 10.63
N THR A 524 -23.58 -8.45 11.22
CA THR A 524 -23.31 -8.56 12.65
C THR A 524 -21.79 -8.51 12.89
N PRO A 525 -21.23 -7.38 13.40
CA PRO A 525 -19.81 -7.35 13.75
C PRO A 525 -19.52 -8.29 14.93
N PRO A 526 -18.27 -8.75 15.10
CA PRO A 526 -17.90 -9.53 16.27
C PRO A 526 -18.08 -8.71 17.56
N PRO A 527 -18.11 -9.36 18.74
CA PRO A 527 -18.07 -8.64 20.01
C PRO A 527 -16.86 -7.70 20.08
N PRO A 528 -16.95 -6.57 20.80
CA PRO A 528 -15.81 -5.69 21.05
C PRO A 528 -14.59 -6.48 21.57
N ASP A 529 -13.40 -6.06 21.15
CA ASP A 529 -12.11 -6.64 21.55
C ASP A 529 -11.93 -8.13 21.23
N LYS A 530 -12.72 -8.67 20.28
CA LYS A 530 -12.53 -10.04 19.78
C LYS A 530 -11.09 -10.21 19.27
N THR A 531 -10.42 -11.21 19.84
CA THR A 531 -9.08 -11.63 19.44
C THR A 531 -9.13 -13.07 18.94
N CYS A 532 -8.41 -13.33 17.86
CA CYS A 532 -8.21 -14.63 17.22
C CYS A 532 -6.70 -14.93 17.15
N THR A 533 -6.35 -16.19 16.93
CA THR A 533 -4.97 -16.67 16.74
C THR A 533 -4.83 -17.43 15.44
#